data_AF-A0A0G2EDX1-F1
#
_entry.id   AF-A0A0G2EDX1-F1
#
_cell.length_a   1.000
_cell.length_b   1.000
_cell.length_c   1.000
_cell.angle_alpha   90.00
_cell.angle_beta   90.00
_cell.angle_gamma   90.00
#
_symmetry.space_group_name_H-M   'P 1'
#
loop_
_entity.id
_entity.type
_entity.pdbx_description
1 polymer ?
#
loop_
_entity_poly.entity_id
_entity_poly.type
_entity_poly.pdbx_seq_one_letter_code
_entity_poly.pdbx_strand_id
1 'polypeptide(L)'
;MVNLNLSTTVLLPALLAAGATTTMVFSANNGMFAKITDMVDNPAITTMPGTDGAVPLTREWTGMAAVDRQFTVLLIFFWQLLDGRHPAGTLQAAHFFGQMGAYWTLMQLEAKREGNKRRIIAYTTLIGLVYQNMSVAITIPLWCLAHLLTLPARPTSTTLTAALSIDPVEARILPWAMTLGYILPSVAMAVPPHALALAGLPAQTQHYLATAWQVFPFWISLSSALILRPIFTTTTTTPPSTTPAAAPTKPTTTTTAPVHLFALLLATIPHATTLALSSTASFFPSLFHPSLSASLHPTAVYLPRYSSPGGAPVPLATGVHRFLQWDEAISSVASVVWAATVYLRDTGTKGGESGTADSGIEEYFLLDMMKYIKPEIEV
;
A
#
# COMPACT_ATOMS: atom_id res chain seq x y z
N MET A 1 -0.66 26.42 14.13
CA MET A 1 -1.90 26.68 13.36
C MET A 1 -2.25 25.44 12.57
N VAL A 2 -3.51 24.99 12.61
CA VAL A 2 -3.99 23.82 11.87
C VAL A 2 -4.12 24.19 10.39
N ASN A 3 -3.65 23.33 9.48
CA ASN A 3 -3.74 23.58 8.04
C ASN A 3 -5.17 23.28 7.53
N LEU A 4 -6.03 24.28 7.55
CA LEU A 4 -7.40 24.21 7.04
C LEU A 4 -7.44 24.67 5.59
N ASN A 5 -7.70 23.74 4.68
CA ASN A 5 -7.85 23.98 3.24
C ASN A 5 -8.91 23.03 2.66
N LEU A 6 -9.21 23.14 1.36
CA LEU A 6 -10.21 22.30 0.69
C LEU A 6 -9.96 20.79 0.91
N SER A 7 -8.70 20.36 0.86
CA SER A 7 -8.33 18.96 1.04
C SER A 7 -8.60 18.47 2.47
N THR A 8 -8.24 19.25 3.48
CA THR A 8 -8.39 18.86 4.90
C THR A 8 -9.79 19.10 5.46
N THR A 9 -10.53 20.08 4.93
CA THR A 9 -11.87 20.43 5.41
C THR A 9 -12.99 19.70 4.66
N VAL A 10 -12.79 19.34 3.39
CA VAL A 10 -13.85 18.75 2.55
C VAL A 10 -13.43 17.42 1.94
N LEU A 11 -12.36 17.38 1.13
CA LEU A 11 -12.08 16.22 0.28
C LEU A 11 -11.74 14.97 1.09
N LEU A 12 -10.77 15.05 2.01
CA LEU A 12 -10.35 13.88 2.80
C LEU A 12 -11.42 13.42 3.81
N PRO A 13 -12.15 14.32 4.52
CA PRO A 13 -13.30 13.91 5.31
C PRO A 13 -14.41 13.23 4.47
N ALA A 14 -14.69 13.74 3.27
CA ALA A 14 -15.67 13.12 2.37
C ALA A 14 -15.20 11.74 1.90
N LEU A 15 -13.92 11.59 1.56
CA LEU A 15 -13.32 10.30 1.19
C LEU A 15 -13.31 9.31 2.36
N LEU A 16 -13.07 9.77 3.59
CA LEU A 16 -13.15 8.95 4.79
C LEU A 16 -14.59 8.42 5.00
N ALA A 17 -15.60 9.30 4.88
CA ALA A 17 -17.00 8.91 4.99
C ALA A 17 -17.43 7.98 3.84
N ALA A 18 -16.98 8.26 2.62
CA ALA A 18 -17.20 7.40 1.47
C ALA A 18 -16.59 6.03 1.69
N GLY A 19 -15.32 5.95 2.08
CA GLY A 19 -14.61 4.71 2.38
C GLY A 19 -15.34 3.87 3.42
N ALA A 20 -15.71 4.46 4.56
CA ALA A 20 -16.50 3.78 5.59
C ALA A 20 -17.84 3.23 5.05
N THR A 21 -18.53 4.02 4.23
CA THR A 21 -19.80 3.59 3.62
C THR A 21 -19.58 2.46 2.62
N THR A 22 -18.62 2.60 1.72
CA THR A 22 -18.42 1.70 0.58
C THR A 22 -17.78 0.38 0.97
N THR A 23 -16.98 0.35 2.03
CA THR A 23 -16.34 -0.89 2.48
C THR A 23 -17.07 -1.55 3.64
N MET A 24 -17.67 -0.78 4.57
CA MET A 24 -18.42 -1.36 5.69
C MET A 24 -19.88 -1.58 5.36
N VAL A 25 -20.61 -0.52 4.98
CA VAL A 25 -22.07 -0.61 4.77
C VAL A 25 -22.40 -1.47 3.55
N PHE A 26 -21.73 -1.27 2.41
CA PHE A 26 -22.03 -2.07 1.21
C PHE A 26 -21.68 -3.55 1.38
N SER A 27 -20.63 -3.86 2.14
CA SER A 27 -20.22 -5.24 2.43
C SER A 27 -21.13 -5.91 3.46
N ALA A 28 -21.72 -5.14 4.37
CA ALA A 28 -22.82 -5.62 5.20
C ALA A 28 -24.06 -5.92 4.33
N ASN A 29 -24.44 -4.98 3.46
CA ASN A 29 -25.61 -5.11 2.58
C ASN A 29 -25.52 -6.33 1.65
N ASN A 30 -24.33 -6.66 1.14
CA ASN A 30 -24.15 -7.79 0.24
C ASN A 30 -23.91 -9.14 0.96
N GLY A 31 -23.89 -9.13 2.30
CA GLY A 31 -23.77 -10.31 3.14
C GLY A 31 -22.34 -10.84 3.35
N MET A 32 -21.29 -10.14 2.88
CA MET A 32 -19.90 -10.57 3.01
C MET A 32 -19.51 -10.82 4.48
N PHE A 33 -19.74 -9.84 5.37
CA PHE A 33 -19.36 -9.99 6.77
C PHE A 33 -20.12 -11.11 7.49
N ALA A 34 -21.40 -11.28 7.17
CA ALA A 34 -22.21 -12.36 7.73
C ALA A 34 -21.67 -13.74 7.31
N LYS A 35 -21.30 -13.91 6.04
CA LYS A 35 -20.71 -15.16 5.53
C LYS A 35 -19.35 -15.47 6.18
N ILE A 36 -18.47 -14.47 6.29
CA ILE A 36 -17.16 -14.66 6.95
C ILE A 36 -17.37 -15.03 8.43
N THR A 37 -18.28 -14.33 9.11
CA THR A 37 -18.57 -14.60 10.53
C THR A 37 -19.11 -16.02 10.73
N ASP A 38 -20.07 -16.45 9.90
CA ASP A 38 -20.58 -17.83 9.92
C ASP A 38 -19.47 -18.85 9.68
N MET A 39 -18.61 -18.64 8.68
CA MET A 39 -17.47 -19.54 8.41
C MET A 39 -16.48 -19.60 9.56
N VAL A 40 -16.23 -18.50 10.27
CA VAL A 40 -15.30 -18.47 11.39
C VAL A 40 -15.90 -19.18 12.61
N ASP A 41 -17.15 -18.85 12.95
CA ASP A 41 -17.78 -19.23 14.21
C ASP A 41 -18.54 -20.58 14.16
N ASN A 42 -18.87 -21.08 12.96
CA ASN A 42 -19.58 -22.36 12.79
C ASN A 42 -18.58 -23.55 12.66
N PRO A 43 -18.49 -24.44 13.66
CA PRO A 43 -17.55 -25.56 13.63
C PRO A 43 -17.92 -26.64 12.59
N ALA A 44 -19.15 -26.65 12.07
CA ALA A 44 -19.55 -27.58 11.02
C ALA A 44 -18.87 -27.26 9.67
N ILE A 45 -18.35 -26.03 9.49
CA ILE A 45 -17.62 -25.62 8.30
C ILE A 45 -16.15 -26.00 8.48
N THR A 46 -15.73 -27.11 7.88
CA THR A 46 -14.37 -27.67 8.07
C THR A 46 -13.42 -27.37 6.91
N THR A 47 -13.90 -26.77 5.82
CA THR A 47 -13.16 -26.64 4.56
C THR A 47 -13.12 -25.19 4.07
N MET A 48 -12.08 -24.87 3.30
CA MET A 48 -11.91 -23.53 2.73
C MET A 48 -12.96 -23.25 1.67
N PRO A 49 -13.51 -22.02 1.63
CA PRO A 49 -14.47 -21.63 0.62
C PRO A 49 -13.90 -21.78 -0.80
N GLY A 50 -14.72 -22.30 -1.72
CA GLY A 50 -14.35 -22.45 -3.14
C GLY A 50 -13.34 -23.56 -3.45
N THR A 51 -13.16 -24.53 -2.54
CA THR A 51 -12.21 -25.65 -2.72
C THR A 51 -12.86 -27.02 -2.88
N ASP A 52 -14.20 -27.10 -2.95
CA ASP A 52 -14.96 -28.36 -3.05
C ASP A 52 -14.57 -29.41 -1.99
N GLY A 53 -14.11 -28.94 -0.83
CA GLY A 53 -13.69 -29.76 0.29
C GLY A 53 -12.24 -30.26 0.24
N ALA A 54 -11.45 -29.86 -0.77
CA ALA A 54 -10.07 -30.31 -0.93
C ALA A 54 -9.09 -29.70 0.08
N VAL A 55 -9.40 -28.54 0.65
CA VAL A 55 -8.51 -27.82 1.57
C VAL A 55 -9.19 -27.60 2.92
N PRO A 56 -8.66 -28.17 4.02
CA PRO A 56 -9.17 -27.91 5.37
C PRO A 56 -9.01 -26.45 5.80
N LEU A 57 -10.00 -25.89 6.50
CA LEU A 57 -9.96 -24.53 7.04
C LEU A 57 -9.14 -24.48 8.35
N THR A 58 -8.06 -23.69 8.35
CA THR A 58 -7.22 -23.46 9.54
C THR A 58 -7.84 -22.39 10.42
N ARG A 59 -7.95 -22.67 11.73
CA ARG A 59 -8.41 -21.71 12.74
C ARG A 59 -7.42 -21.46 13.87
N GLU A 60 -6.50 -22.38 14.10
CA GLU A 60 -5.55 -22.32 15.21
C GLU A 60 -4.17 -21.89 14.69
N TRP A 61 -3.58 -20.89 15.33
CA TRP A 61 -2.32 -20.28 14.91
C TRP A 61 -1.39 -20.04 16.09
N THR A 62 -1.91 -19.33 17.09
CA THR A 62 -1.15 -18.86 18.26
C THR A 62 -1.64 -19.49 19.56
N GLY A 63 -2.84 -20.10 19.55
CA GLY A 63 -3.52 -20.59 20.75
C GLY A 63 -4.30 -19.51 21.50
N MET A 64 -4.23 -18.24 21.07
CA MET A 64 -5.03 -17.15 21.61
C MET A 64 -6.30 -16.97 20.79
N ALA A 65 -7.45 -17.39 21.33
CA ALA A 65 -8.72 -17.43 20.62
C ALA A 65 -9.08 -16.12 19.87
N ALA A 66 -8.86 -14.95 20.47
CA ALA A 66 -9.18 -13.67 19.82
C ALA A 66 -8.27 -13.36 18.62
N VAL A 67 -6.97 -13.66 18.73
CA VAL A 67 -5.98 -13.45 17.65
C VAL A 67 -6.22 -14.45 16.54
N ASP A 68 -6.44 -15.71 16.90
CA ASP A 68 -6.68 -16.80 15.98
C ASP A 68 -7.98 -16.60 15.19
N ARG A 69 -9.03 -16.09 15.85
CA ARG A 69 -10.28 -15.67 15.19
C ARG A 69 -10.00 -14.58 14.14
N GLN A 70 -9.22 -13.56 14.48
CA GLN A 70 -8.93 -12.46 13.56
C GLN A 70 -8.07 -12.92 12.37
N PHE A 71 -7.06 -13.76 12.58
CA PHE A 71 -6.30 -14.35 11.47
C PHE A 71 -7.16 -15.22 10.57
N THR A 72 -8.13 -15.95 11.14
CA THR A 72 -9.09 -16.74 10.36
C THR A 72 -9.99 -15.84 9.49
N VAL A 73 -10.50 -14.74 10.03
CA VAL A 73 -11.25 -13.72 9.26
C VAL A 73 -10.44 -13.23 8.07
N LEU A 74 -9.19 -12.82 8.31
CA LEU A 74 -8.30 -12.29 7.28
C LEU A 74 -7.92 -13.36 6.25
N LEU A 75 -7.64 -14.59 6.68
CA LEU A 75 -7.38 -15.72 5.79
C LEU A 75 -8.56 -15.94 4.84
N ILE A 76 -9.78 -16.07 5.36
CA ILE A 76 -10.97 -16.32 4.54
C ILE A 76 -11.19 -15.21 3.52
N PHE A 77 -10.98 -13.95 3.94
CA PHE A 77 -11.09 -12.77 3.08
C PHE A 77 -10.05 -12.82 1.94
N PHE A 78 -8.76 -12.87 2.28
CA PHE A 78 -7.70 -12.81 1.27
C PHE A 78 -7.63 -14.07 0.41
N TRP A 79 -8.05 -15.24 0.91
CA TRP A 79 -8.12 -16.47 0.12
C TRP A 79 -8.92 -16.30 -1.17
N GLN A 80 -9.98 -15.49 -1.16
CA GLN A 80 -10.80 -15.25 -2.35
C GLN A 80 -10.06 -14.51 -3.48
N LEU A 81 -8.84 -14.02 -3.21
CA LEU A 81 -8.10 -13.11 -4.08
C LEU A 81 -6.78 -13.72 -4.59
N LEU A 82 -6.26 -14.80 -4.01
CA LEU A 82 -4.83 -15.16 -4.18
C LEU A 82 -4.51 -16.13 -5.32
N ASP A 83 -5.42 -17.04 -5.67
CA ASP A 83 -5.07 -18.26 -6.41
C ASP A 83 -5.65 -18.35 -7.84
N GLY A 84 -6.35 -17.30 -8.29
CA GLY A 84 -6.95 -17.23 -9.62
C GLY A 84 -8.30 -17.94 -9.77
N ARG A 85 -8.85 -18.58 -8.72
CA ARG A 85 -10.21 -19.18 -8.74
C ARG A 85 -11.30 -18.14 -9.02
N HIS A 86 -11.03 -16.89 -8.69
CA HIS A 86 -11.88 -15.74 -8.97
C HIS A 86 -11.11 -14.72 -9.82
N PRO A 87 -11.02 -14.91 -11.16
CA PRO A 87 -10.07 -14.17 -12.00
C PRO A 87 -10.16 -12.65 -11.88
N ALA A 88 -11.38 -12.11 -11.79
CA ALA A 88 -11.61 -10.67 -11.65
C ALA A 88 -11.05 -10.14 -10.32
N GLY A 89 -11.32 -10.86 -9.22
CA GLY A 89 -10.84 -10.52 -7.87
C GLY A 89 -9.34 -10.66 -7.75
N THR A 90 -8.76 -11.73 -8.30
CA THR A 90 -7.30 -11.95 -8.30
C THR A 90 -6.58 -10.88 -9.13
N LEU A 91 -7.11 -10.52 -10.29
CA LEU A 91 -6.51 -9.48 -11.12
C LEU A 91 -6.59 -8.10 -10.43
N GLN A 92 -7.74 -7.79 -9.82
CA GLN A 92 -7.93 -6.59 -9.01
C GLN A 92 -6.95 -6.57 -7.82
N ALA A 93 -6.74 -7.70 -7.15
CA ALA A 93 -5.81 -7.80 -6.03
C ALA A 93 -4.36 -7.58 -6.45
N ALA A 94 -3.92 -8.16 -7.56
CA ALA A 94 -2.58 -7.91 -8.09
C ALA A 94 -2.36 -6.42 -8.39
N HIS A 95 -3.35 -5.75 -8.99
CA HIS A 95 -3.33 -4.31 -9.22
C HIS A 95 -3.25 -3.53 -7.88
N PHE A 96 -4.15 -3.84 -6.95
CA PHE A 96 -4.24 -3.22 -5.63
C PHE A 96 -2.95 -3.34 -4.82
N PHE A 97 -2.33 -4.51 -4.76
CA PHE A 97 -1.05 -4.69 -4.04
C PHE A 97 0.05 -3.82 -4.64
N GLY A 98 0.07 -3.59 -5.96
CA GLY A 98 0.99 -2.63 -6.56
C GLY A 98 0.78 -1.20 -6.05
N GLN A 99 -0.46 -0.71 -6.14
CA GLN A 99 -0.80 0.65 -5.69
C GLN A 99 -0.55 0.83 -4.20
N MET A 100 -0.93 -0.17 -3.41
CA MET A 100 -0.72 -0.25 -1.98
C MET A 100 0.75 -0.16 -1.61
N GLY A 101 1.59 -1.00 -2.22
CA GLY A 101 3.03 -0.96 -1.99
C GLY A 101 3.62 0.42 -2.29
N ALA A 102 3.15 1.08 -3.35
CA ALA A 102 3.62 2.40 -3.74
C ALA A 102 3.26 3.49 -2.73
N TYR A 103 1.97 3.67 -2.40
CA TYR A 103 1.58 4.70 -1.43
C TYR A 103 2.14 4.37 -0.03
N TRP A 104 2.27 3.09 0.34
CA TRP A 104 2.87 2.69 1.61
C TRP A 104 4.35 3.05 1.67
N THR A 105 5.09 2.88 0.56
CA THR A 105 6.49 3.33 0.45
C THR A 105 6.60 4.84 0.67
N LEU A 106 5.71 5.63 0.06
CA LEU A 106 5.72 7.08 0.23
C LEU A 106 5.36 7.49 1.67
N MET A 107 4.40 6.81 2.31
CA MET A 107 4.07 7.03 3.72
C MET A 107 5.26 6.72 4.64
N GLN A 108 5.99 5.62 4.37
CA GLN A 108 7.21 5.26 5.09
C GLN A 108 8.32 6.31 4.91
N LEU A 109 8.50 6.81 3.69
CA LEU A 109 9.45 7.88 3.39
C LEU A 109 9.10 9.13 4.21
N GLU A 110 7.84 9.56 4.15
CA GLU A 110 7.35 10.73 4.89
C GLU A 110 7.48 10.59 6.40
N ALA A 111 7.17 9.42 6.96
CA ALA A 111 7.35 9.11 8.37
C ALA A 111 8.82 9.25 8.82
N LYS A 112 9.77 8.96 7.93
CA LYS A 112 11.21 9.02 8.19
C LYS A 112 11.84 10.39 7.94
N ARG A 113 11.12 11.35 7.35
CA ARG A 113 11.61 12.73 7.19
C ARG A 113 11.73 13.43 8.54
N GLU A 114 12.78 14.24 8.73
CA GLU A 114 13.08 14.92 10.00
C GLU A 114 11.89 15.72 10.54
N GLY A 115 11.12 16.37 9.67
CA GLY A 115 9.94 17.14 10.07
C GLY A 115 8.82 16.31 10.70
N ASN A 116 8.80 14.99 10.49
CA ASN A 116 7.70 14.11 10.85
C ASN A 116 8.04 13.05 11.92
N LYS A 117 9.33 12.76 12.18
CA LYS A 117 9.79 11.67 13.08
C LYS A 117 9.18 11.63 14.48
N ARG A 118 8.64 12.75 14.97
CA ARG A 118 8.04 12.87 16.32
C ARG A 118 6.51 12.95 16.31
N ARG A 119 5.87 12.75 15.16
CA ARG A 119 4.42 12.86 14.99
C ARG A 119 3.79 11.47 14.96
N ILE A 120 2.49 11.41 15.24
CA ILE A 120 1.72 10.16 15.21
C ILE A 120 1.83 9.44 13.85
N ILE A 121 1.94 10.20 12.76
CA ILE A 121 2.10 9.69 11.40
C ILE A 121 3.39 8.87 11.18
N ALA A 122 4.39 9.02 12.06
CA ALA A 122 5.65 8.30 11.97
C ALA A 122 5.58 6.86 12.50
N TYR A 123 4.53 6.52 13.26
CA TYR A 123 4.31 5.16 13.80
C TYR A 123 3.63 4.26 12.77
N THR A 124 4.24 4.16 11.59
CA THR A 124 3.68 3.47 10.42
C THR A 124 3.46 1.98 10.64
N THR A 125 4.25 1.29 11.48
CA THR A 125 3.96 -0.11 11.84
C THR A 125 2.63 -0.24 12.56
N LEU A 126 2.37 0.61 13.55
CA LEU A 126 1.10 0.60 14.28
C LEU A 126 -0.06 0.94 13.35
N ILE A 127 0.10 1.98 12.53
CA ILE A 127 -0.89 2.38 11.53
C ILE A 127 -1.15 1.24 10.54
N GLY A 128 -0.11 0.49 10.14
CA GLY A 128 -0.21 -0.65 9.25
C GLY A 128 -0.96 -1.83 9.86
N LEU A 129 -0.74 -2.10 11.15
CA LEU A 129 -1.47 -3.14 11.86
C LEU A 129 -2.96 -2.76 12.04
N VAL A 130 -3.26 -1.47 12.26
CA VAL A 130 -4.65 -0.97 12.25
C VAL A 130 -5.25 -1.11 10.86
N TYR A 131 -4.50 -0.71 9.83
CA TYR A 131 -4.84 -0.86 8.41
C TYR A 131 -5.19 -2.30 8.05
N GLN A 132 -4.53 -3.31 8.61
CA GLN A 132 -4.85 -4.71 8.26
C GLN A 132 -6.23 -5.13 8.77
N ASN A 133 -6.68 -4.53 9.86
CA ASN A 133 -7.95 -4.86 10.53
C ASN A 133 -9.07 -3.89 10.16
N MET A 134 -8.75 -2.86 9.36
CA MET A 134 -9.68 -1.88 8.84
C MET A 134 -9.56 -1.83 7.31
N SER A 135 -10.45 -1.10 6.67
CA SER A 135 -10.35 -0.86 5.23
C SER A 135 -9.32 0.23 4.95
N VAL A 136 -8.61 0.10 3.84
CA VAL A 136 -7.60 1.06 3.40
C VAL A 136 -8.24 2.33 2.87
N ALA A 137 -9.45 2.21 2.32
CA ALA A 137 -10.33 3.32 2.02
C ALA A 137 -10.74 4.13 3.26
N ILE A 138 -10.51 3.62 4.47
CA ILE A 138 -10.70 4.38 5.72
C ILE A 138 -9.35 4.88 6.22
N THR A 139 -8.36 3.99 6.34
CA THR A 139 -7.10 4.34 7.01
C THR A 139 -6.21 5.28 6.21
N ILE A 140 -6.21 5.18 4.87
CA ILE A 140 -5.40 6.07 4.01
C ILE A 140 -5.90 7.51 4.04
N PRO A 141 -7.19 7.81 3.81
CA PRO A 141 -7.69 9.18 3.98
C PRO A 141 -7.46 9.72 5.40
N LEU A 142 -7.58 8.88 6.43
CA LEU A 142 -7.33 9.28 7.82
C LEU A 142 -5.86 9.65 8.05
N TRP A 143 -4.92 8.84 7.55
CA TRP A 143 -3.49 9.13 7.64
C TRP A 143 -3.14 10.40 6.87
N CYS A 144 -3.65 10.54 5.64
CA CYS A 144 -3.47 11.74 4.81
C CYS A 144 -3.97 12.99 5.52
N LEU A 145 -5.16 12.92 6.13
CA LEU A 145 -5.74 14.02 6.90
C LEU A 145 -4.88 14.38 8.11
N ALA A 146 -4.46 13.38 8.89
CA ALA A 146 -3.58 13.59 10.04
C ALA A 146 -2.22 14.19 9.64
N HIS A 147 -1.62 13.73 8.54
CA HIS A 147 -0.39 14.28 7.99
C HIS A 147 -0.58 15.76 7.65
N LEU A 148 -1.58 16.10 6.84
CA LEU A 148 -1.81 17.48 6.39
C LEU A 148 -2.18 18.43 7.53
N LEU A 149 -3.01 18.01 8.49
CA LEU A 149 -3.41 18.84 9.63
C LEU A 149 -2.25 19.14 10.57
N THR A 150 -1.25 18.25 10.63
CA THR A 150 -0.07 18.39 11.48
C THR A 150 1.13 19.01 10.76
N LEU A 151 0.99 19.33 9.47
CA LEU A 151 2.03 20.06 8.75
C LEU A 151 2.25 21.45 9.37
N PRO A 152 3.51 21.92 9.45
CA PRO A 152 3.79 23.28 9.91
C PRO A 152 3.10 24.32 9.03
N ALA A 153 2.72 25.45 9.64
CA ALA A 153 2.31 26.64 8.88
C ALA A 153 3.42 27.03 7.88
N ARG A 154 3.03 27.62 6.73
CA ARG A 154 3.88 27.85 5.54
C ARG A 154 5.37 28.00 5.89
N PRO A 155 6.19 26.95 5.63
CA PRO A 155 7.61 27.00 5.95
C PRO A 155 8.32 27.96 4.99
N THR A 156 9.45 28.50 5.44
CA THR A 156 10.46 29.12 4.55
C THR A 156 11.19 28.04 3.76
N SER A 157 11.88 28.39 2.68
CA SER A 157 12.64 27.42 1.87
C SER A 157 13.65 26.60 2.70
N THR A 158 14.37 27.25 3.61
CA THR A 158 15.35 26.60 4.50
C THR A 158 14.70 25.63 5.49
N THR A 159 13.59 26.04 6.13
CA THR A 159 12.89 25.18 7.10
C THR A 159 12.20 24.01 6.42
N LEU A 160 11.71 24.20 5.19
CA LEU A 160 11.18 23.13 4.35
C LEU A 160 12.27 22.11 4.00
N THR A 161 13.44 22.57 3.54
CA THR A 161 14.56 21.68 3.18
C THR A 161 15.02 20.84 4.38
N ALA A 162 15.17 21.47 5.55
CA ALA A 162 15.50 20.75 6.78
C ALA A 162 14.41 19.74 7.17
N ALA A 163 13.14 20.13 7.09
CA ALA A 163 12.02 19.24 7.41
C ALA A 163 11.91 18.06 6.43
N LEU A 164 12.28 18.24 5.16
CA LEU A 164 12.26 17.22 4.13
C LEU A 164 13.47 16.27 4.17
N SER A 165 14.53 16.63 4.90
CA SER A 165 15.72 15.79 5.00
C SER A 165 15.42 14.42 5.63
N ILE A 166 16.20 13.42 5.21
CA ILE A 166 16.12 12.04 5.70
C ILE A 166 17.54 11.53 5.96
N ASP A 167 17.67 10.63 6.93
CA ASP A 167 18.91 9.94 7.18
C ASP A 167 19.34 9.12 5.93
N PRO A 168 20.60 9.23 5.47
CA PRO A 168 21.07 8.53 4.26
C PRO A 168 20.90 7.01 4.30
N VAL A 169 21.11 6.41 5.49
CA VAL A 169 21.01 4.97 5.68
C VAL A 169 19.54 4.55 5.61
N GLU A 170 18.64 5.29 6.26
CA GLU A 170 17.20 5.06 6.19
C GLU A 170 16.65 5.17 4.76
N ALA A 171 17.11 6.15 3.97
CA ALA A 171 16.71 6.29 2.57
C ALA A 171 17.16 5.10 1.70
N ARG A 172 18.37 4.58 1.92
CA ARG A 172 18.90 3.41 1.20
C ARG A 172 18.22 2.11 1.60
N ILE A 173 17.88 1.96 2.87
CA ILE A 173 17.27 0.74 3.41
C ILE A 173 15.82 0.58 2.95
N LEU A 174 15.08 1.68 2.78
CA LEU A 174 13.63 1.63 2.60
C LEU A 174 13.16 0.73 1.43
N PRO A 175 13.72 0.81 0.19
CA PRO A 175 13.34 -0.11 -0.89
C PRO A 175 13.58 -1.58 -0.56
N TRP A 176 14.68 -1.89 0.13
CA TRP A 176 15.01 -3.25 0.55
C TRP A 176 14.09 -3.75 1.67
N ALA A 177 13.77 -2.88 2.63
CA ALA A 177 12.84 -3.19 3.70
C ALA A 177 11.42 -3.45 3.15
N MET A 178 10.98 -2.68 2.16
CA MET A 178 9.74 -2.95 1.41
C MET A 178 9.82 -4.27 0.63
N THR A 179 10.95 -4.57 0.00
CA THR A 179 11.11 -5.83 -0.73
C THR A 179 10.99 -7.04 0.19
N LEU A 180 11.73 -7.04 1.31
CA LEU A 180 11.75 -8.17 2.25
C LEU A 180 10.47 -8.25 3.09
N GLY A 181 9.94 -7.12 3.54
CA GLY A 181 8.82 -7.08 4.47
C GLY A 181 7.44 -7.04 3.81
N TYR A 182 7.36 -6.69 2.53
CA TYR A 182 6.10 -6.56 1.81
C TYR A 182 6.04 -7.38 0.51
N ILE A 183 6.95 -7.15 -0.44
CA ILE A 183 6.87 -7.80 -1.76
C ILE A 183 7.06 -9.31 -1.63
N LEU A 184 8.11 -9.75 -0.95
CA LEU A 184 8.42 -11.17 -0.80
C LEU A 184 7.28 -11.94 -0.10
N PRO A 185 6.74 -11.48 1.05
CA PRO A 185 5.54 -12.07 1.65
C PRO A 185 4.33 -12.08 0.69
N SER A 186 4.13 -11.01 -0.08
CA SER A 186 2.98 -10.89 -0.99
C SER A 186 3.03 -11.93 -2.10
N VAL A 187 4.22 -12.13 -2.68
CA VAL A 187 4.46 -13.19 -3.68
C VAL A 187 4.29 -14.56 -3.04
N ALA A 188 4.81 -14.77 -1.83
CA ALA A 188 4.72 -16.05 -1.14
C ALA A 188 3.27 -16.50 -0.88
N MET A 189 2.39 -15.60 -0.43
CA MET A 189 0.98 -15.95 -0.21
C MET A 189 0.19 -16.20 -1.50
N ALA A 190 0.64 -15.64 -2.63
CA ALA A 190 0.02 -15.81 -3.94
C ALA A 190 0.48 -17.08 -4.67
N VAL A 191 1.43 -17.85 -4.11
CA VAL A 191 1.87 -19.12 -4.71
C VAL A 191 0.70 -20.10 -4.71
N PRO A 192 0.27 -20.60 -5.88
CA PRO A 192 -0.90 -21.44 -5.96
C PRO A 192 -0.65 -22.84 -5.36
N PRO A 193 -1.68 -23.53 -4.84
CA PRO A 193 -1.51 -24.81 -4.16
C PRO A 193 -0.79 -25.89 -4.98
N HIS A 194 -0.99 -25.91 -6.31
CA HIS A 194 -0.33 -26.87 -7.19
C HIS A 194 1.19 -26.66 -7.26
N ALA A 195 1.66 -25.40 -7.23
CA ALA A 195 3.09 -25.09 -7.24
C ALA A 195 3.74 -25.48 -5.91
N LEU A 196 3.04 -25.29 -4.78
CA LEU A 196 3.48 -25.76 -3.47
C LEU A 196 3.55 -27.30 -3.41
N ALA A 197 2.55 -27.98 -3.98
CA ALA A 197 2.54 -29.44 -4.05
C ALA A 197 3.71 -30.00 -4.88
N LEU A 198 4.07 -29.36 -6.00
CA LEU A 198 5.26 -29.72 -6.79
C LEU A 198 6.57 -29.56 -6.00
N ALA A 199 6.62 -28.61 -5.06
CA ALA A 199 7.74 -28.44 -4.14
C ALA A 199 7.70 -29.40 -2.92
N GLY A 200 6.75 -30.34 -2.88
CA GLY A 200 6.58 -31.28 -1.77
C GLY A 200 6.00 -30.65 -0.49
N LEU A 201 5.40 -29.45 -0.59
CA LEU A 201 4.84 -28.74 0.56
C LEU A 201 3.34 -29.07 0.74
N PRO A 202 2.84 -29.14 1.98
CA PRO A 202 1.42 -29.34 2.25
C PRO A 202 0.52 -28.25 1.66
N ALA A 203 -0.72 -28.58 1.32
CA ALA A 203 -1.70 -27.59 0.85
C ALA A 203 -1.93 -26.46 1.88
N GLN A 204 -1.81 -26.77 3.17
CA GLN A 204 -1.92 -25.81 4.27
C GLN A 204 -0.81 -24.74 4.26
N THR A 205 0.30 -24.95 3.56
CA THR A 205 1.41 -23.99 3.51
C THR A 205 0.95 -22.63 3.03
N GLN A 206 0.04 -22.56 2.05
CA GLN A 206 -0.48 -21.27 1.58
C GLN A 206 -1.23 -20.51 2.68
N HIS A 207 -1.91 -21.21 3.60
CA HIS A 207 -2.59 -20.59 4.72
C HIS A 207 -1.60 -19.93 5.68
N TYR A 208 -0.51 -20.61 6.01
CA TYR A 208 0.54 -20.04 6.85
C TYR A 208 1.21 -18.83 6.20
N LEU A 209 1.46 -18.88 4.88
CA LEU A 209 2.01 -17.75 4.14
C LEU A 209 1.04 -16.55 4.11
N ALA A 210 -0.24 -16.79 3.85
CA ALA A 210 -1.28 -15.75 3.84
C ALA A 210 -1.51 -15.14 5.23
N THR A 211 -1.46 -15.95 6.29
CA THR A 211 -1.58 -15.45 7.67
C THR A 211 -0.32 -14.70 8.12
N ALA A 212 0.87 -15.21 7.78
CA ALA A 212 2.13 -14.50 8.05
C ALA A 212 2.16 -13.14 7.35
N TRP A 213 1.61 -13.03 6.14
CA TRP A 213 1.52 -11.77 5.41
C TRP A 213 0.71 -10.69 6.15
N GLN A 214 -0.28 -11.05 6.97
CA GLN A 214 -1.15 -10.07 7.65
C GLN A 214 -0.39 -9.10 8.56
N VAL A 215 0.83 -9.46 9.00
CA VAL A 215 1.68 -8.57 9.81
C VAL A 215 2.85 -7.98 9.01
N PHE A 216 2.69 -7.80 7.70
CA PHE A 216 3.70 -7.17 6.81
C PHE A 216 4.30 -5.85 7.34
N PRO A 217 3.56 -4.95 8.01
CA PRO A 217 4.15 -3.70 8.51
C PRO A 217 5.21 -3.95 9.59
N PHE A 218 5.04 -5.05 10.34
CA PHE A 218 6.03 -5.52 11.30
C PHE A 218 7.24 -6.12 10.57
N TRP A 219 7.04 -6.92 9.52
CA TRP A 219 8.14 -7.47 8.73
C TRP A 219 9.01 -6.39 8.07
N ILE A 220 8.41 -5.29 7.60
CA ILE A 220 9.17 -4.14 7.07
C ILE A 220 10.08 -3.56 8.15
N SER A 221 9.54 -3.30 9.34
CA SER A 221 10.30 -2.73 10.46
C SER A 221 11.37 -3.70 10.98
N LEU A 222 11.05 -4.99 11.08
CA LEU A 222 11.99 -6.03 11.48
C LEU A 222 13.15 -6.14 10.49
N SER A 223 12.84 -6.19 9.18
CA SER A 223 13.84 -6.23 8.11
C SER A 223 14.74 -5.00 8.13
N SER A 224 14.13 -3.82 8.29
CA SER A 224 14.85 -2.55 8.41
C SER A 224 15.80 -2.57 9.60
N ALA A 225 15.32 -2.92 10.80
CA ALA A 225 16.07 -2.78 12.03
C ALA A 225 17.13 -3.88 12.26
N LEU A 226 16.78 -5.15 12.01
CA LEU A 226 17.62 -6.29 12.39
C LEU A 226 18.49 -6.81 11.25
N ILE A 227 18.06 -6.66 10.00
CA ILE A 227 18.78 -7.21 8.84
C ILE A 227 19.56 -6.11 8.15
N LEU A 228 18.87 -5.07 7.71
CA LEU A 228 19.44 -4.10 6.77
C LEU A 228 20.28 -3.04 7.49
N ARG A 229 19.84 -2.52 8.63
CA ARG A 229 20.58 -1.46 9.34
C ARG A 229 22.03 -1.82 9.64
N PRO A 230 22.35 -2.99 10.21
CA PRO A 230 23.76 -3.39 10.44
C PRO A 230 24.59 -3.44 9.15
N ILE A 231 24.01 -3.90 8.04
CA ILE A 231 24.69 -4.01 6.74
C ILE A 231 25.00 -2.63 6.18
N PHE A 232 24.05 -1.70 6.20
CA PHE A 232 24.25 -0.38 5.61
C PHE A 232 25.03 0.58 6.52
N THR A 233 25.02 0.41 7.85
CA THR A 233 25.83 1.25 8.75
C THR A 233 27.32 0.95 8.73
N THR A 234 27.70 -0.31 8.49
CA THR A 234 29.11 -0.75 8.45
C THR A 234 29.83 -0.28 7.19
N THR A 235 29.08 -0.08 6.09
CA THR A 235 29.63 0.44 4.82
C THR A 235 29.98 1.93 4.84
N THR A 236 29.56 2.68 5.87
CA THR A 236 29.80 4.14 6.01
C THR A 236 31.02 4.51 6.86
N THR A 237 31.86 3.56 7.23
CA THR A 237 33.07 3.82 8.03
C THR A 237 34.10 4.58 7.19
N THR A 238 34.05 5.91 7.27
CA THR A 238 35.10 6.80 6.75
C THR A 238 36.31 6.65 7.71
N PRO A 239 37.55 6.46 7.22
CA PRO A 239 38.72 6.43 8.10
C PRO A 239 38.84 7.75 8.88
N PRO A 240 39.35 7.72 10.12
CA PRO A 240 39.43 8.92 10.96
C PRO A 240 40.39 9.92 10.29
N SER A 241 39.86 11.01 9.76
CA SER A 241 40.65 12.13 9.25
C SER A 241 41.30 12.86 10.41
N THR A 242 42.63 12.85 10.46
CA THR A 242 43.48 13.51 11.47
C THR A 242 43.57 15.03 11.31
N THR A 243 42.57 15.69 10.72
CA THR A 243 42.62 17.13 10.41
C THR A 243 41.65 17.92 11.31
N PRO A 244 42.09 19.05 11.92
CA PRO A 244 41.24 19.86 12.81
C PRO A 244 39.98 20.38 12.09
N ALA A 245 38.88 20.38 12.83
CA ALA A 245 37.51 20.66 12.40
C ALA A 245 37.37 21.84 11.42
N ALA A 246 37.09 21.52 10.15
CA ALA A 246 36.37 22.43 9.27
C ALA A 246 34.90 22.48 9.69
N ALA A 247 34.28 23.66 9.53
CA ALA A 247 32.89 23.98 9.83
C ALA A 247 31.90 22.84 9.46
N PRO A 248 30.76 22.70 10.17
CA PRO A 248 29.82 21.61 9.93
C PRO A 248 29.42 21.62 8.44
N THR A 249 29.93 20.64 7.71
CA THR A 249 29.55 20.36 6.33
C THR A 249 28.04 20.33 6.26
N LYS A 250 27.46 21.10 5.33
CA LYS A 250 26.02 21.11 5.02
C LYS A 250 25.48 19.69 5.10
N PRO A 251 24.33 19.44 5.75
CA PRO A 251 23.74 18.10 5.79
C PRO A 251 23.65 17.60 4.35
N THR A 252 24.40 16.54 4.04
CA THR A 252 24.40 15.92 2.72
C THR A 252 23.00 15.38 2.49
N THR A 253 22.15 16.16 1.83
CA THR A 253 20.79 15.76 1.48
C THR A 253 20.92 14.54 0.57
N THR A 254 20.63 13.36 1.12
CA THR A 254 20.64 12.14 0.31
C THR A 254 19.43 12.19 -0.60
N THR A 255 19.67 11.98 -1.89
CA THR A 255 18.62 11.90 -2.91
C THR A 255 17.55 10.90 -2.49
N THR A 256 16.29 11.32 -2.61
CA THR A 256 15.13 10.44 -2.38
C THR A 256 14.65 9.81 -3.69
N ALA A 257 15.28 10.14 -4.82
CA ALA A 257 14.91 9.65 -6.14
C ALA A 257 14.84 8.11 -6.22
N PRO A 258 15.76 7.31 -5.64
CA PRO A 258 15.66 5.85 -5.69
C PRO A 258 14.40 5.30 -5.00
N VAL A 259 13.96 5.95 -3.90
CA VAL A 259 12.74 5.56 -3.18
C VAL A 259 11.50 5.89 -4.00
N HIS A 260 11.47 7.07 -4.63
CA HIS A 260 10.37 7.47 -5.50
C HIS A 260 10.28 6.60 -6.76
N LEU A 261 11.42 6.30 -7.38
CA LEU A 261 11.49 5.39 -8.53
C LEU A 261 11.01 3.99 -8.12
N PHE A 262 11.44 3.48 -6.97
CA PHE A 262 10.94 2.21 -6.45
C PHE A 262 9.42 2.22 -6.26
N ALA A 263 8.86 3.25 -5.63
CA ALA A 263 7.42 3.38 -5.45
C ALA A 263 6.68 3.46 -6.80
N LEU A 264 7.23 4.22 -7.77
CA LEU A 264 6.68 4.33 -9.12
C LEU A 264 6.68 2.98 -9.84
N LEU A 265 7.77 2.22 -9.78
CA LEU A 265 7.86 0.90 -10.40
C LEU A 265 6.89 -0.08 -9.74
N LEU A 266 6.78 -0.03 -8.40
CA LEU A 266 5.88 -0.87 -7.62
C LEU A 266 4.39 -0.60 -7.94
N ALA A 267 4.03 0.63 -8.31
CA ALA A 267 2.71 0.95 -8.86
C ALA A 267 2.56 0.57 -10.34
N THR A 268 3.55 0.95 -11.16
CA THR A 268 3.44 0.93 -12.63
C THR A 268 3.48 -0.49 -13.18
N ILE A 269 4.33 -1.37 -12.64
CA ILE A 269 4.46 -2.74 -13.15
C ILE A 269 3.14 -3.52 -12.95
N PRO A 270 2.55 -3.59 -11.74
CA PRO A 270 1.26 -4.24 -11.56
C PRO A 270 0.13 -3.52 -12.30
N HIS A 271 0.15 -2.19 -12.37
CA HIS A 271 -0.84 -1.43 -13.14
C HIS A 271 -0.84 -1.82 -14.62
N ALA A 272 0.32 -1.71 -15.27
CA ALA A 272 0.48 -1.98 -16.70
C ALA A 272 0.20 -3.46 -17.03
N THR A 273 0.68 -4.40 -16.22
CA THR A 273 0.47 -5.84 -16.47
C THR A 273 -1.00 -6.24 -16.34
N THR A 274 -1.68 -5.80 -15.28
CA THR A 274 -3.09 -6.15 -15.07
C THR A 274 -4.01 -5.44 -16.06
N LEU A 275 -3.75 -4.17 -16.38
CA LEU A 275 -4.50 -3.42 -17.37
C LEU A 275 -4.30 -4.00 -18.78
N ALA A 276 -3.09 -4.43 -19.13
CA ALA A 276 -2.81 -5.08 -20.41
C ALA A 276 -3.60 -6.38 -20.54
N LEU A 277 -3.61 -7.23 -19.52
CA LEU A 277 -4.39 -8.48 -19.53
C LEU A 277 -5.89 -8.19 -19.66
N SER A 278 -6.41 -7.24 -18.88
CA SER A 278 -7.82 -6.87 -18.89
C SER A 278 -8.25 -6.25 -20.22
N SER A 279 -7.40 -5.39 -20.79
CA SER A 279 -7.62 -4.79 -22.12
C SER A 279 -7.58 -5.84 -23.23
N THR A 280 -6.67 -6.82 -23.13
CA THR A 280 -6.61 -7.94 -24.09
C THR A 280 -7.91 -8.75 -24.06
N ALA A 281 -8.47 -9.00 -22.88
CA ALA A 281 -9.77 -9.69 -22.75
C ALA A 281 -10.94 -8.90 -23.35
N SER A 282 -10.83 -7.56 -23.41
CA SER A 282 -11.84 -6.67 -24.01
C SER A 282 -11.68 -6.50 -25.53
N PHE A 283 -10.46 -6.28 -26.03
CA PHE A 283 -10.21 -6.01 -27.45
C PHE A 283 -10.08 -7.29 -28.28
N PHE A 284 -9.62 -8.38 -27.67
CA PHE A 284 -9.40 -9.67 -28.31
C PHE A 284 -10.09 -10.81 -27.53
N PRO A 285 -11.42 -10.75 -27.34
CA PRO A 285 -12.14 -11.71 -26.50
C PRO A 285 -12.03 -13.15 -26.99
N SER A 286 -11.79 -13.37 -28.29
CA SER A 286 -11.60 -14.70 -28.89
C SER A 286 -10.32 -15.42 -28.43
N LEU A 287 -9.38 -14.73 -27.78
CA LEU A 287 -8.19 -15.34 -27.19
C LEU A 287 -8.48 -16.08 -25.88
N PHE A 288 -9.65 -15.86 -25.28
CA PHE A 288 -10.03 -16.43 -24.00
C PHE A 288 -11.33 -17.22 -24.11
N HIS A 289 -11.54 -18.15 -23.16
CA HIS A 289 -12.85 -18.73 -22.96
C HIS A 289 -13.88 -17.62 -22.63
N PRO A 290 -15.13 -17.67 -23.13
CA PRO A 290 -16.10 -16.58 -22.97
C PRO A 290 -16.32 -16.14 -21.51
N SER A 291 -16.40 -17.09 -20.58
CA SER A 291 -16.56 -16.77 -19.15
C SER A 291 -15.34 -16.08 -18.55
N LEU A 292 -14.14 -16.43 -19.02
CA LEU A 292 -12.89 -15.82 -18.57
C LEU A 292 -12.73 -14.42 -19.16
N SER A 293 -13.03 -14.24 -20.46
CA SER A 293 -13.06 -12.91 -21.10
C SER A 293 -14.00 -11.96 -20.37
N ALA A 294 -15.22 -12.40 -20.06
CA ALA A 294 -16.18 -11.59 -19.29
C ALA A 294 -15.67 -11.25 -17.88
N SER A 295 -14.99 -12.19 -17.22
CA SER A 295 -14.44 -11.99 -15.87
C SER A 295 -13.24 -11.05 -15.86
N LEU A 296 -12.39 -11.10 -16.90
CA LEU A 296 -11.20 -10.25 -17.03
C LEU A 296 -11.50 -8.89 -17.67
N HIS A 297 -12.74 -8.64 -18.12
CA HIS A 297 -13.13 -7.37 -18.73
C HIS A 297 -12.87 -6.19 -17.78
N PRO A 298 -12.40 -5.02 -18.24
CA PRO A 298 -12.01 -3.90 -17.36
C PRO A 298 -13.12 -3.45 -16.40
N THR A 299 -14.37 -3.45 -16.85
CA THR A 299 -15.52 -3.09 -16.01
C THR A 299 -15.93 -4.19 -15.03
N ALA A 300 -15.51 -5.43 -15.25
CA ALA A 300 -15.69 -6.49 -14.27
C ALA A 300 -14.63 -6.37 -13.18
N VAL A 301 -13.37 -6.14 -13.57
CA VAL A 301 -12.21 -6.08 -12.68
C VAL A 301 -12.21 -4.82 -11.82
N TYR A 302 -12.27 -3.63 -12.44
CA TYR A 302 -11.93 -2.36 -11.78
C TYR A 302 -13.12 -1.49 -11.39
N LEU A 303 -14.27 -1.61 -12.07
CA LEU A 303 -15.40 -0.69 -11.83
C LEU A 303 -16.11 -1.03 -10.51
N PRO A 304 -16.06 -0.14 -9.49
CA PRO A 304 -16.67 -0.42 -8.20
C PRO A 304 -18.18 -0.60 -8.31
N ARG A 305 -18.70 -1.65 -7.67
CA ARG A 305 -20.13 -1.98 -7.72
C ARG A 305 -20.85 -1.56 -6.44
N TYR A 306 -21.97 -0.87 -6.62
CA TYR A 306 -22.88 -0.54 -5.53
C TYR A 306 -23.55 -1.81 -4.96
N SER A 307 -23.74 -1.84 -3.64
CA SER A 307 -24.52 -2.89 -2.96
C SER A 307 -25.65 -2.25 -2.18
N SER A 308 -26.86 -2.37 -2.74
CA SER A 308 -28.07 -1.74 -2.20
C SER A 308 -28.47 -2.31 -0.85
N PRO A 309 -28.96 -1.47 0.09
CA PRO A 309 -29.65 -1.95 1.28
C PRO A 309 -30.80 -2.90 0.90
N GLY A 310 -30.93 -4.02 1.61
CA GLY A 310 -31.96 -5.03 1.35
C GLY A 310 -31.78 -5.82 0.04
N GLY A 311 -30.64 -5.69 -0.64
CA GLY A 311 -30.31 -6.52 -1.79
C GLY A 311 -30.09 -7.99 -1.41
N ALA A 312 -30.24 -8.90 -2.39
CA ALA A 312 -29.93 -10.31 -2.17
C ALA A 312 -28.43 -10.49 -1.86
N PRO A 313 -28.06 -11.39 -0.91
CA PRO A 313 -26.66 -11.69 -0.64
C PRO A 313 -25.94 -12.21 -1.88
N VAL A 314 -24.70 -11.74 -2.08
CA VAL A 314 -23.86 -12.17 -3.21
C VAL A 314 -22.91 -13.31 -2.77
N PRO A 315 -22.34 -14.09 -3.70
CA PRO A 315 -21.28 -15.05 -3.37
C PRO A 315 -20.12 -14.37 -2.63
N LEU A 316 -19.47 -15.08 -1.70
CA LEU A 316 -18.42 -14.50 -0.83
C LEU A 316 -17.31 -13.81 -1.64
N ALA A 317 -16.77 -14.50 -2.64
CA ALA A 317 -15.73 -13.94 -3.51
C ALA A 317 -16.16 -12.66 -4.24
N THR A 318 -17.42 -12.58 -4.67
CA THR A 318 -17.99 -11.35 -5.27
C THR A 318 -18.06 -10.22 -4.25
N GLY A 319 -18.46 -10.52 -3.00
CA GLY A 319 -18.49 -9.54 -1.92
C GLY A 319 -17.09 -8.98 -1.62
N VAL A 320 -16.10 -9.86 -1.47
CA VAL A 320 -14.68 -9.51 -1.24
C VAL A 320 -14.11 -8.70 -2.40
N HIS A 321 -14.37 -9.10 -3.64
CA HIS A 321 -13.92 -8.35 -4.82
C HIS A 321 -14.52 -6.93 -4.87
N ARG A 322 -15.83 -6.78 -4.61
CA ARG A 322 -16.46 -5.46 -4.55
C ARG A 322 -15.89 -4.59 -3.43
N PHE A 323 -15.61 -5.19 -2.26
CA PHE A 323 -14.91 -4.50 -1.19
C PHE A 323 -13.59 -3.93 -1.72
N LEU A 324 -12.76 -4.78 -2.35
CA LEU A 324 -11.43 -4.39 -2.83
C LEU A 324 -11.46 -3.31 -3.93
N GLN A 325 -12.47 -3.32 -4.80
CA GLN A 325 -12.66 -2.24 -5.79
C GLN A 325 -12.86 -0.89 -5.13
N TRP A 326 -13.73 -0.81 -4.12
CA TRP A 326 -13.95 0.41 -3.37
C TRP A 326 -12.75 0.77 -2.49
N ASP A 327 -12.10 -0.24 -1.92
CA ASP A 327 -10.94 -0.08 -1.06
C ASP A 327 -9.80 0.60 -1.81
N GLU A 328 -9.52 0.12 -3.02
CA GLU A 328 -8.56 0.74 -3.92
C GLU A 328 -9.00 2.13 -4.39
N ALA A 329 -10.20 2.25 -4.95
CA ALA A 329 -10.65 3.49 -5.58
C ALA A 329 -10.57 4.69 -4.62
N ILE A 330 -11.05 4.52 -3.39
CA ILE A 330 -11.03 5.60 -2.39
C ILE A 330 -9.61 5.87 -1.88
N SER A 331 -8.83 4.83 -1.59
CA SER A 331 -7.46 5.03 -1.09
C SER A 331 -6.56 5.69 -2.12
N SER A 332 -6.63 5.29 -3.40
CA SER A 332 -5.88 5.91 -4.48
C SER A 332 -6.26 7.39 -4.66
N VAL A 333 -7.56 7.73 -4.65
CA VAL A 333 -7.99 9.13 -4.75
C VAL A 333 -7.50 9.95 -3.56
N ALA A 334 -7.56 9.40 -2.35
CA ALA A 334 -7.04 10.08 -1.16
C ALA A 334 -5.53 10.32 -1.23
N SER A 335 -4.75 9.33 -1.69
CA SER A 335 -3.32 9.49 -1.92
C SER A 335 -3.00 10.57 -2.95
N VAL A 336 -3.77 10.66 -4.04
CA VAL A 336 -3.61 11.71 -5.05
C VAL A 336 -3.93 13.09 -4.47
N VAL A 337 -5.05 13.24 -3.75
CA VAL A 337 -5.42 14.49 -3.07
C VAL A 337 -4.32 14.94 -2.11
N TRP A 338 -3.80 14.01 -1.32
CA TRP A 338 -2.70 14.25 -0.39
C TRP A 338 -1.44 14.71 -1.12
N ALA A 339 -0.97 13.96 -2.11
CA ALA A 339 0.24 14.26 -2.86
C ALA A 339 0.14 15.61 -3.59
N ALA A 340 -1.00 15.90 -4.22
CA ALA A 340 -1.26 17.17 -4.88
C ALA A 340 -1.25 18.34 -3.88
N THR A 341 -1.83 18.15 -2.68
CA THR A 341 -1.86 19.20 -1.64
C THR A 341 -0.46 19.51 -1.13
N VAL A 342 0.36 18.49 -0.87
CA VAL A 342 1.77 18.66 -0.47
C VAL A 342 2.55 19.37 -1.58
N TYR A 343 2.40 18.91 -2.82
CA TYR A 343 3.07 19.49 -3.99
C TYR A 343 2.75 20.98 -4.17
N LEU A 344 1.47 21.36 -4.18
CA LEU A 344 1.04 22.75 -4.36
C LEU A 344 1.50 23.65 -3.23
N ARG A 345 1.45 23.16 -1.98
CA ARG A 345 1.94 23.90 -0.80
C ARG A 345 3.43 24.20 -0.92
N ASP A 346 4.21 23.18 -1.22
CA ASP A 346 5.66 23.26 -1.10
C ASP A 346 6.32 23.91 -2.32
N THR A 347 5.69 23.82 -3.50
CA THR A 347 6.09 24.61 -4.69
C THR A 347 5.74 26.09 -4.53
N GLY A 348 4.59 26.41 -3.92
CA GLY A 348 4.20 27.79 -3.61
C GLY A 348 5.17 28.50 -2.65
N THR A 349 5.79 27.76 -1.72
CA THR A 349 6.86 28.29 -0.86
C THR A 349 8.12 28.66 -1.66
N LYS A 350 8.46 27.93 -2.72
CA LYS A 350 9.65 28.19 -3.56
C LYS A 350 9.49 29.42 -4.47
N GLY A 351 8.29 29.65 -5.01
CA GLY A 351 8.03 30.76 -5.94
C GLY A 351 8.01 32.16 -5.29
N GLY A 352 7.95 32.26 -3.96
CA GLY A 352 7.95 33.54 -3.23
C GLY A 352 9.34 34.14 -2.98
N GLU A 353 10.41 33.37 -3.18
CA GLU A 353 11.81 33.77 -2.93
C GLU A 353 12.64 33.82 -4.23
N SER A 354 12.04 34.23 -5.36
CA SER A 354 12.79 34.43 -6.62
C SER A 354 13.62 35.71 -6.58
N GLY A 355 14.69 35.66 -5.79
CA GLY A 355 15.77 36.61 -5.74
C GLY A 355 17.05 35.85 -5.39
N THR A 356 17.68 35.27 -6.41
CA THR A 356 19.05 34.72 -6.39
C THR A 356 19.38 33.66 -5.33
N ALA A 357 19.20 32.37 -5.66
CA ALA A 357 20.07 31.28 -5.17
C ALA A 357 19.73 29.93 -5.86
N ASP A 358 20.63 29.55 -6.77
CA ASP A 358 21.16 28.22 -7.10
C ASP A 358 20.34 26.92 -6.89
N SER A 359 20.39 26.10 -7.94
CA SER A 359 19.78 24.80 -8.26
C SER A 359 20.00 23.67 -7.24
N GLY A 360 19.26 23.69 -6.12
CA GLY A 360 19.42 22.67 -5.06
C GLY A 360 18.40 21.53 -5.01
N ILE A 361 17.18 21.67 -5.53
CA ILE A 361 16.10 20.69 -5.26
C ILE A 361 15.12 20.59 -6.44
N GLU A 362 15.54 19.86 -7.48
CA GLU A 362 14.67 19.40 -8.57
C GLU A 362 13.88 18.11 -8.24
N GLU A 363 14.07 17.50 -7.07
CA GLU A 363 13.43 16.22 -6.71
C GLU A 363 12.01 16.41 -6.14
N TYR A 364 11.04 16.69 -7.00
CA TYR A 364 9.63 16.40 -6.71
C TYR A 364 9.17 15.24 -7.58
N PHE A 365 8.37 14.33 -7.02
CA PHE A 365 7.84 13.12 -7.66
C PHE A 365 7.38 13.30 -9.12
N LEU A 366 6.72 14.42 -9.44
CA LEU A 366 6.26 14.75 -10.81
C LEU A 366 7.38 15.27 -11.73
N LEU A 367 8.36 16.02 -11.21
CA LEU A 367 9.49 16.54 -11.98
C LEU A 367 10.54 15.46 -12.27
N ASP A 368 10.82 14.57 -11.30
CA ASP A 368 11.68 13.40 -11.53
C ASP A 368 11.05 12.44 -12.54
N MET A 369 9.73 12.21 -12.49
CA MET A 369 9.03 11.45 -13.53
C MET A 369 9.20 12.06 -14.93
N MET A 370 9.13 13.39 -15.04
CA MET A 370 9.30 14.07 -16.33
C MET A 370 10.74 14.01 -16.84
N LYS A 371 11.74 14.04 -15.95
CA LYS A 371 13.16 13.86 -16.30
C LYS A 371 13.47 12.45 -16.83
N TYR A 372 12.81 11.43 -16.31
CA TYR A 372 12.92 10.06 -16.85
C TYR A 372 12.24 9.89 -18.21
N ILE A 373 11.30 10.77 -18.59
CA ILE A 373 10.56 10.71 -19.86
C ILE A 373 11.20 11.58 -20.96
N LYS A 374 11.99 12.60 -20.61
CA LYS A 374 12.80 13.39 -21.55
C LYS A 374 14.15 13.77 -20.92
N PRO A 375 15.26 13.11 -21.31
CA PRO A 375 16.59 13.39 -20.75
C PRO A 375 17.21 14.72 -21.18
N GLU A 376 16.63 15.45 -22.14
CA GLU A 376 17.29 16.60 -22.78
C GLU A 376 16.33 17.77 -23.00
N ILE A 377 16.19 18.64 -22.01
CA ILE A 377 15.97 20.08 -22.23
C ILE A 377 16.75 20.82 -21.14
N GLU A 378 17.95 21.27 -21.48
CA GLU A 378 18.66 22.32 -20.74
C GLU A 378 17.84 23.62 -20.88
N VAL A 379 17.62 24.32 -19.76
CA VAL A 379 17.19 25.74 -19.76
C VAL A 379 18.36 26.59 -19.34
#